data_AF-A0A8T3P6P3-F1
#
_entry.id   AF-A0A8T3P6P3-F1
#
_cell.length_a   1.000
_cell.length_b   1.000
_cell.length_c   1.000
_cell.angle_alpha   90.00
_cell.angle_beta   90.00
_cell.angle_gamma   90.00
#
_symmetry.space_group_name_H-M   'P 1'
#
loop_
_entity.id
_entity.type
_entity.pdbx_description
1 polymer ?
#
loop_
_entity_poly.entity_id
_entity_poly.type
_entity_poly.pdbx_seq_one_letter_code
_entity_poly.pdbx_strand_id
1 'polypeptide(L)'
;MSVVEVTKAVARANPDADPQSVLALLFFVELDAELARIAATTGGPQLRALDAIHIVSALRLGAEVEVFITYDDRQAAAARRLGFRVDAPA
;
A
#
# COMPACT_ATOMS: atom_id res chain seq x y z
N MET A 1 2.78 2.86 -6.56
CA MET A 1 1.84 3.87 -6.01
C MET A 1 2.43 4.66 -4.84
N SER A 2 3.15 4.00 -3.92
CA SER A 2 3.74 4.63 -2.74
C SER A 2 4.62 5.84 -3.04
N VAL A 3 5.36 5.86 -4.15
CA VAL A 3 6.16 7.03 -4.57
C VAL A 3 5.29 8.28 -4.73
N VAL A 4 4.09 8.15 -5.33
CA VAL A 4 3.16 9.27 -5.52
C VAL A 4 2.57 9.73 -4.19
N GLU A 5 2.16 8.80 -3.33
CA GLU A 5 1.58 9.10 -2.03
C GLU A 5 2.59 9.76 -1.09
N VAL A 6 3.79 9.18 -0.97
CA VAL A 6 4.89 9.70 -0.15
C VAL A 6 5.31 11.07 -0.66
N THR A 7 5.57 11.25 -1.96
CA THR A 7 5.95 12.55 -2.52
C THR A 7 4.89 13.61 -2.24
N LYS A 8 3.60 13.29 -2.41
CA LYS A 8 2.51 14.23 -2.08
C LYS A 8 2.39 14.50 -0.59
N ALA A 9 2.57 13.49 0.26
CA ALA A 9 2.50 13.64 1.71
C ALA A 9 3.64 14.52 2.23
N VAL A 10 4.86 14.27 1.76
CA VAL A 10 6.05 15.09 2.07
C VAL A 10 5.83 16.52 1.59
N ALA A 11 5.41 16.73 0.34
CA ALA A 11 5.15 18.08 -0.16
C ALA A 11 4.08 18.85 0.63
N ARG A 12 3.08 18.16 1.22
CA ARG A 12 2.08 18.78 2.10
C ARG A 12 2.61 19.13 3.49
N ALA A 13 3.53 18.34 4.03
CA ALA A 13 4.04 18.50 5.39
C ALA A 13 5.29 19.39 5.46
N ASN A 14 6.21 19.21 4.51
CA ASN A 14 7.44 19.96 4.37
C ASN A 14 7.89 19.95 2.88
N PRO A 15 7.55 20.98 2.09
CA PRO A 15 7.90 21.06 0.67
C PRO A 15 9.40 20.97 0.35
N ASP A 16 10.26 21.32 1.31
CA ASP A 16 11.72 21.34 1.12
C ASP A 16 12.40 20.01 1.47
N ALA A 17 11.66 19.04 2.02
CA ALA A 17 12.21 17.73 2.37
C ALA A 17 12.33 16.82 1.14
N ASP A 18 13.41 16.03 1.09
CA ASP A 18 13.65 15.06 0.02
C ASP A 18 13.07 13.67 0.35
N PRO A 19 11.99 13.22 -0.32
CA PRO A 19 11.43 11.89 -0.11
C PRO A 19 12.31 10.75 -0.63
N GLN A 20 13.28 11.03 -1.53
CA GLN A 20 14.07 9.98 -2.18
C GLN A 20 14.95 9.22 -1.18
N SER A 21 15.47 9.90 -0.17
CA SER A 21 16.27 9.30 0.90
C SER A 21 15.57 8.12 1.58
N VAL A 22 14.28 8.23 1.86
CA VAL A 22 13.47 7.15 2.48
C VAL A 22 13.03 6.13 1.44
N LEU A 23 12.63 6.58 0.24
CA LEU A 23 12.22 5.68 -0.83
C LEU A 23 13.34 4.72 -1.24
N ALA A 24 14.60 5.16 -1.19
CA ALA A 24 15.78 4.33 -1.48
C ALA A 24 15.99 3.16 -0.49
N LEU A 25 15.34 3.19 0.67
CA LEU A 25 15.40 2.13 1.69
C LEU A 25 14.34 1.04 1.46
N LEU A 26 13.46 1.22 0.47
CA LEU A 26 12.31 0.34 0.23
C LEU A 26 12.47 -0.45 -1.06
N PHE A 27 11.96 -1.67 -1.04
CA PHE A 27 11.72 -2.44 -2.26
C PHE A 27 10.34 -2.12 -2.82
N PHE A 28 10.25 -2.02 -4.14
CA PHE A 28 9.00 -1.69 -4.83
C PHE A 28 8.46 -2.88 -5.60
N VAL A 29 7.17 -3.12 -5.45
CA VAL A 29 6.40 -3.99 -6.34
C VAL A 29 5.91 -3.14 -7.51
N GLU A 30 6.25 -3.57 -8.73
CA GLU A 30 5.82 -2.89 -9.95
C GLU A 30 4.29 -3.00 -10.13
N LEU A 31 3.66 -1.89 -10.51
CA LEU A 31 2.26 -1.86 -10.92
C LEU A 31 2.20 -2.19 -12.42
N ASP A 32 1.89 -3.45 -12.73
CA ASP A 32 1.59 -3.88 -14.09
C ASP A 32 0.08 -4.01 -14.34
N ALA A 33 -0.27 -4.32 -15.59
CA ALA A 33 -1.66 -4.47 -16.00
C ALA A 33 -2.41 -5.58 -15.25
N GLU A 34 -1.72 -6.67 -14.89
CA GLU A 34 -2.34 -7.78 -14.18
C GLU A 34 -2.62 -7.43 -12.72
N LEU A 35 -1.68 -6.75 -12.05
CA LEU A 35 -1.88 -6.21 -10.71
C LEU A 35 -3.07 -5.26 -10.69
N ALA A 36 -3.12 -4.33 -11.66
CA ALA A 36 -4.22 -3.38 -11.78
C ALA A 36 -5.58 -4.09 -11.99
N ARG A 37 -5.62 -5.15 -12.81
CA ARG A 37 -6.83 -5.93 -13.06
C ARG A 37 -7.32 -6.65 -11.80
N ILE A 38 -6.41 -7.25 -11.03
CA ILE A 38 -6.75 -7.92 -9.77
C ILE A 38 -7.21 -6.88 -8.73
N ALA A 39 -6.52 -5.74 -8.63
CA ALA A 39 -6.89 -4.66 -7.72
C ALA A 39 -8.30 -4.12 -8.01
N ALA A 40 -8.69 -4.01 -9.27
CA ALA A 40 -10.00 -3.50 -9.68
C ALA A 40 -11.19 -4.33 -9.15
N THR A 41 -10.98 -5.61 -8.79
CA THR A 41 -12.02 -6.48 -8.24
C THR A 41 -11.79 -6.83 -6.76
N THR A 42 -10.69 -6.38 -6.16
CA THR A 42 -10.30 -6.71 -4.78
C THR A 42 -10.98 -5.79 -3.78
N GLY A 43 -11.53 -6.38 -2.70
CA GLY A 43 -12.04 -5.62 -1.54
C GLY A 43 -13.41 -4.96 -1.71
N GLY A 44 -14.05 -5.14 -2.86
CA GLY A 44 -15.40 -4.62 -3.14
C GLY A 44 -15.45 -3.12 -3.45
N PRO A 45 -16.64 -2.58 -3.77
CA PRO A 45 -16.78 -1.25 -4.37
C PRO A 45 -16.48 -0.08 -3.42
N GLN A 46 -16.39 -0.34 -2.11
CA GLN A 46 -16.11 0.70 -1.10
C GLN A 46 -14.61 0.83 -0.81
N LEU A 47 -13.78 -0.14 -1.20
CA LEU A 47 -12.35 -0.05 -1.04
C LEU A 47 -11.79 0.90 -2.10
N ARG A 48 -10.99 1.89 -1.67
CA ARG A 48 -10.43 2.88 -2.59
C ARG A 48 -9.39 2.21 -3.49
N ALA A 49 -9.24 2.73 -4.71
CA ALA A 49 -8.33 2.16 -5.71
C ALA A 49 -6.90 1.99 -5.19
N LEU A 50 -6.35 3.00 -4.48
CA LEU A 50 -4.99 2.92 -3.92
C LEU A 50 -4.90 1.85 -2.83
N ASP A 51 -5.91 1.75 -1.97
CA ASP A 51 -5.95 0.75 -0.90
C ASP A 51 -5.96 -0.67 -1.50
N ALA A 52 -6.74 -0.89 -2.55
CA ALA A 52 -6.81 -2.15 -3.28
C ALA A 52 -5.48 -2.49 -3.97
N ILE A 53 -4.81 -1.51 -4.60
CA ILE A 53 -3.51 -1.72 -5.23
C ILE A 53 -2.47 -2.16 -4.18
N HIS A 54 -2.38 -1.48 -3.04
CA HIS A 54 -1.44 -1.85 -1.97
C HIS A 54 -1.69 -3.26 -1.43
N ILE A 55 -2.96 -3.62 -1.22
CA ILE A 55 -3.34 -4.96 -0.76
C ILE A 55 -2.94 -6.02 -1.79
N VAL A 56 -3.19 -5.80 -3.08
CA VAL A 56 -2.83 -6.76 -4.13
C VAL A 56 -1.31 -6.82 -4.33
N SER A 57 -0.59 -5.71 -4.19
CA SER A 57 0.87 -5.71 -4.14
C SER A 57 1.39 -6.61 -3.02
N ALA A 58 0.81 -6.56 -1.83
CA ALA A 58 1.15 -7.47 -0.74
C ALA A 58 0.77 -8.93 -1.06
N LEU A 59 -0.38 -9.17 -1.71
CA LEU A 59 -0.79 -10.53 -2.11
C LEU A 59 0.19 -11.16 -3.10
N ARG A 60 0.82 -10.37 -3.97
CA ARG A 60 1.84 -10.86 -4.90
C ARG A 60 3.10 -11.36 -4.21
N LEU A 61 3.47 -10.77 -3.09
CA LEU A 61 4.59 -11.23 -2.27
C LEU A 61 4.25 -12.52 -1.51
N GLY A 62 2.96 -12.81 -1.33
CA GLY A 62 2.47 -14.08 -0.81
C GLY A 62 2.96 -14.36 0.62
N ALA A 63 3.48 -15.56 0.84
CA ALA A 63 3.92 -16.02 2.16
C ALA A 63 5.15 -15.28 2.72
N GLU A 64 5.83 -14.47 1.91
CA GLU A 64 6.96 -13.63 2.36
C GLU A 64 6.48 -12.43 3.19
N VAL A 65 5.18 -12.09 3.15
CA VAL A 65 4.61 -10.99 3.94
C VAL A 65 4.35 -11.47 5.36
N GLU A 66 5.23 -11.10 6.29
CA GLU A 66 5.03 -11.35 7.72
C GLU A 66 3.90 -10.48 8.31
N VAL A 67 3.85 -9.20 7.90
CA VAL A 67 2.88 -8.22 8.40
C VAL A 67 2.57 -7.17 7.34
N PHE A 68 1.31 -6.78 7.25
CA PHE A 68 0.85 -5.64 6.47
C PHE A 68 0.69 -4.42 7.40
N ILE A 69 1.49 -3.37 7.17
CA ILE A 69 1.48 -2.16 8.00
C ILE A 69 0.57 -1.11 7.36
N THR A 70 -0.41 -0.62 8.12
CA THR A 70 -1.23 0.54 7.70
C THR A 70 -1.86 1.25 8.88
N TYR A 71 -2.04 2.56 8.74
CA TYR A 71 -2.76 3.42 9.68
C TYR A 71 -4.19 3.73 9.23
N ASP A 72 -4.63 3.31 8.05
CA ASP A 72 -6.03 3.45 7.61
C ASP A 72 -6.85 2.23 8.04
N ASP A 73 -7.85 2.46 8.90
CA ASP A 73 -8.69 1.40 9.46
C ASP A 73 -9.46 0.59 8.41
N ARG A 74 -9.86 1.22 7.30
CA ARG A 74 -10.60 0.52 6.24
C ARG A 74 -9.66 -0.38 5.45
N GLN A 75 -8.46 0.10 5.13
CA GLN A 75 -7.44 -0.71 4.50
C GLN A 75 -7.02 -1.87 5.42
N ALA A 76 -6.83 -1.60 6.71
CA ALA A 76 -6.54 -2.61 7.71
C ALA A 76 -7.63 -3.69 7.76
N ALA A 77 -8.90 -3.29 7.81
CA ALA A 77 -10.02 -4.23 7.81
C ALA A 77 -10.08 -5.06 6.52
N ALA A 78 -9.80 -4.46 5.36
CA ALA A 78 -9.76 -5.17 4.09
C ALA A 78 -8.60 -6.17 4.01
N ALA A 79 -7.41 -5.78 4.44
CA ALA A 79 -6.24 -6.65 4.48
C ALA A 79 -6.44 -7.84 5.42
N ARG A 80 -7.03 -7.62 6.61
CA ARG A 80 -7.38 -8.70 7.55
C ARG A 80 -8.36 -9.71 6.95
N ARG A 81 -9.37 -9.25 6.20
CA ARG A 81 -10.32 -10.14 5.51
C ARG A 81 -9.66 -11.01 4.44
N LEU A 82 -8.50 -10.60 3.93
CA LEU A 82 -7.71 -11.32 2.95
C LEU A 82 -6.60 -12.17 3.58
N GLY A 83 -6.59 -12.28 4.92
CA GLY A 83 -5.69 -13.18 5.66
C GLY A 83 -4.39 -12.54 6.12
N PHE A 84 -4.15 -11.25 5.87
CA PHE A 84 -2.95 -10.59 6.39
C PHE A 84 -3.01 -10.41 7.90
N ARG A 85 -1.89 -10.68 8.57
CA ARG A 85 -1.60 -10.05 9.86
C ARG A 85 -1.43 -8.55 9.60
N VAL A 86 -2.19 -7.72 10.30
CA VAL A 86 -2.13 -6.27 10.14
C VAL A 86 -1.68 -5.62 11.44
N ASP A 87 -0.73 -4.70 11.33
CA ASP A 87 -0.26 -3.86 12.42
C ASP A 87 -0.33 -2.37 12.08
N ALA A 88 -0.49 -1.54 13.10
CA ALA A 88 -0.53 -0.09 13.03
C ALA A 88 0.40 0.42 14.15
N PRO A 89 1.67 0.72 13.84
CA PRO A 89 2.63 1.21 14.84
C PRO A 89 2.13 2.47 15.55
N ALA A 90 2.69 2.75 16.74
CA ALA A 90 2.30 3.90 17.56
C ALA A 90 2.98 5.21 17.12
#